data_AF-A0A7S2KWJ7-F1
#
_entry.id   AF-A0A7S2KWJ7-F1
#
_cell.length_a   1.000
_cell.length_b   1.000
_cell.length_c   1.000
_cell.angle_alpha   90.00
_cell.angle_beta   90.00
_cell.angle_gamma   90.00
#
_symmetry.space_group_name_H-M   'P 1'
#
loop_
_entity.id
_entity.type
_entity.pdbx_description
1 polymer ?
#
loop_
_entity_poly.entity_id
_entity_poly.type
_entity_poly.pdbx_seq_one_letter_code
_entity_poly.pdbx_strand_id
1 'polypeptide(L)'
;HGYIFTLKSFARMYFADKQLSADDLDVEKFSVRLWGDSFYCQESRKFYKSSKKVLQGSKQRSFIEFILEPLYKLYSVALGEEQNTLDKILRNLPTPILLPKKVLRSST
;
A
#
# COMPACT_ATOMS: atom_id res chain seq x y z
N HIS A 1 -3.84 -17.88 -5.91
CA HIS A 1 -3.93 -16.52 -5.31
C HIS A 1 -4.29 -16.67 -3.84
N GLY A 2 -3.31 -16.54 -2.92
CA GLY A 2 -3.48 -16.90 -1.51
C GLY A 2 -3.03 -15.80 -0.56
N TYR A 3 -3.68 -14.64 -0.61
CA TYR A 3 -3.45 -13.58 0.36
C TYR A 3 -4.78 -12.96 0.79
N ILE A 4 -4.87 -12.65 2.09
CA ILE A 4 -5.97 -11.93 2.71
C ILE A 4 -5.34 -10.80 3.50
N PHE A 5 -5.97 -9.63 3.46
CA PHE A 5 -5.50 -8.48 4.21
C PHE A 5 -6.67 -7.70 4.78
N THR A 6 -6.37 -6.91 5.80
CA THR A 6 -7.28 -5.91 6.36
C THR A 6 -6.67 -4.53 6.17
N LEU A 7 -7.50 -3.48 6.23
CA LEU A 7 -7.00 -2.10 6.20
C LEU A 7 -6.03 -1.82 7.35
N LYS A 8 -6.25 -2.45 8.50
CA LYS A 8 -5.40 -2.34 9.68
C LYS A 8 -4.04 -3.01 9.48
N SER A 9 -3.99 -4.17 8.82
CA SER A 9 -2.69 -4.80 8.49
C SER A 9 -1.90 -3.95 7.49
N PHE A 10 -2.58 -3.35 6.49
CA PHE A 10 -1.96 -2.40 5.56
C PHE A 10 -1.49 -1.11 6.26
N ALA A 11 -2.29 -0.56 7.17
CA ALA A 11 -1.93 0.60 7.96
C ALA A 11 -0.65 0.36 8.77
N ARG A 12 -0.58 -0.76 9.51
CA ARG A 12 0.62 -1.16 10.27
C ARG A 12 1.85 -1.30 9.37
N MET A 13 1.67 -1.91 8.20
CA MET A 13 2.72 -2.09 7.21
C MET A 13 3.30 -0.73 6.76
N TYR A 14 2.45 0.25 6.48
CA TYR A 14 2.89 1.60 6.11
C TYR A 14 3.69 2.31 7.20
N PHE A 15 3.32 2.13 8.47
CA PHE A 15 4.06 2.74 9.58
C PHE A 15 5.39 2.06 9.85
N ALA A 16 5.45 0.73 9.71
CA ALA A 16 6.69 -0.03 9.86
C ALA A 16 7.75 0.36 8.81
N ASP A 17 7.33 0.59 7.55
CA ASP A 17 8.23 1.03 6.46
C ASP A 17 8.82 2.42 6.72
N LYS A 18 8.00 3.34 7.24
CA LYS A 18 8.39 4.75 7.42
C LYS A 18 9.28 5.02 8.63
N GLN A 19 9.68 3.98 9.38
CA GLN A 19 10.41 4.10 10.65
C GLN A 19 9.78 5.12 11.61
N LEU A 20 8.47 5.32 11.49
CA LEU A 20 7.73 6.16 12.41
C LEU A 20 7.39 5.27 13.59
N SER A 21 7.87 5.62 14.78
CA SER A 21 7.56 4.91 16.02
C SER A 21 6.05 4.72 16.12
N ALA A 22 5.62 3.46 16.23
CA ALA A 22 4.21 3.08 16.28
C ALA A 22 3.45 3.74 17.46
N ASP A 23 4.18 4.28 18.44
CA ASP A 23 3.65 4.98 19.60
C ASP A 23 3.08 6.38 19.28
N ASP A 24 3.51 7.03 18.18
CA ASP A 24 3.01 8.37 17.77
C ASP A 24 1.88 8.32 16.74
N LEU A 25 1.60 7.15 16.14
CA LEU A 25 0.69 7.04 15.00
C LEU A 25 -0.46 6.08 15.26
N ASP A 26 -1.65 6.69 15.33
CA ASP A 26 -2.91 5.98 15.54
C ASP A 26 -3.29 5.17 14.28
N VAL A 27 -2.83 3.92 14.27
CA VAL A 27 -3.12 2.91 13.24
C VAL A 27 -4.61 2.78 12.97
N GLU A 28 -5.44 2.85 14.00
CA GLU A 28 -6.89 2.77 13.86
C GLU A 28 -7.39 3.95 13.04
N LYS A 29 -7.03 5.17 13.45
CA LYS A 29 -7.45 6.40 12.73
C LYS A 29 -6.97 6.41 11.28
N PHE A 30 -5.79 5.88 10.99
CA PHE A 30 -5.31 5.78 9.62
C PHE A 30 -6.07 4.71 8.82
N SER A 31 -6.28 3.52 9.38
CA SER A 31 -6.99 2.42 8.71
C SER A 31 -8.41 2.82 8.31
N VAL A 32 -9.11 3.59 9.15
CA VAL A 32 -10.45 4.13 8.84
C VAL A 32 -10.41 5.12 7.68
N ARG A 33 -9.34 5.91 7.54
CA ARG A 33 -9.15 6.87 6.44
C ARG A 33 -8.73 6.23 5.12
N LEU A 34 -8.30 4.97 5.12
CA LEU A 34 -7.99 4.23 3.90
C LEU A 34 -9.25 3.77 3.15
N TRP A 35 -10.43 3.86 3.77
CA TRP A 35 -11.68 3.37 3.18
C TRP A 35 -12.78 4.44 3.12
N GLY A 36 -13.74 4.22 2.22
CA GLY A 36 -14.87 5.12 1.99
C GLY A 36 -14.55 6.36 1.14
N ASP A 37 -15.29 7.44 1.37
CA ASP A 37 -15.09 8.75 0.73
C ASP A 37 -13.95 9.52 1.41
N SER A 38 -12.74 8.97 1.33
CA SER A 38 -11.52 9.59 1.83
C SER A 38 -10.57 9.84 0.67
N PHE A 39 -9.96 11.02 0.64
CA PHE A 39 -9.09 11.49 -0.44
C PHE A 39 -7.82 12.07 0.18
N TYR A 40 -6.65 11.66 -0.29
CA TYR A 40 -5.38 12.12 0.26
C TYR A 40 -4.76 13.17 -0.64
N CYS A 41 -4.31 14.27 -0.04
CA CYS A 41 -3.54 15.29 -0.74
C CYS A 41 -2.08 15.20 -0.30
N GLN A 42 -1.19 14.89 -1.24
CA GLN A 42 0.25 14.74 -0.96
C GLN A 42 0.90 16.06 -0.51
N GLU A 43 0.44 17.19 -1.04
CA GLU A 43 0.97 18.52 -0.71
C GLU A 43 0.63 18.93 0.72
N SER A 44 -0.65 18.84 1.10
CA SER A 44 -1.09 19.21 2.45
C SER A 44 -0.89 18.10 3.48
N ARG A 45 -0.55 16.87 3.03
CA ARG A 45 -0.44 15.64 3.83
C ARG A 45 -1.68 15.37 4.68
N LYS A 46 -2.86 15.72 4.15
CA LYS A 46 -4.16 15.61 4.83
C LYS A 46 -5.15 14.76 4.06
N PHE A 47 -6.04 14.13 4.81
CA PHE A 47 -7.21 13.43 4.29
C PHE A 47 -8.43 14.34 4.25
N TYR A 48 -9.16 14.29 3.15
CA TYR A 48 -10.39 15.03 2.90
C TYR A 48 -11.55 14.06 2.71
N LYS A 49 -12.74 14.44 3.21
CA LYS A 49 -13.97 13.63 3.05
C LYS A 49 -14.69 13.82 1.71
N SER A 50 -14.10 14.58 0.78
CA SER A 50 -14.69 14.88 -0.53
C SER A 50 -13.61 15.30 -1.50
N SER A 51 -13.66 14.77 -2.72
CA SER A 51 -12.75 15.11 -3.82
C SER A 51 -12.78 16.60 -4.18
N LYS A 52 -13.90 17.30 -3.94
CA LYS A 52 -14.04 18.74 -4.18
C LYS A 52 -13.16 19.59 -3.26
N LYS A 53 -12.80 19.06 -2.07
CA LYS A 53 -11.96 19.77 -1.09
C LYS A 53 -10.47 19.57 -1.34
N VAL A 54 -10.11 18.67 -2.24
CA VAL A 54 -8.73 18.49 -2.68
C VAL A 54 -8.45 19.57 -3.72
N LEU A 55 -7.73 20.60 -3.29
CA LEU A 55 -7.40 21.77 -4.12
C LEU A 55 -6.38 21.42 -5.20
N GLN A 56 -5.38 20.59 -4.85
CA GLN A 56 -4.29 20.17 -5.72
C GLN A 56 -3.89 18.72 -5.39
N GLY A 57 -3.34 18.01 -6.38
CA GLY A 57 -3.00 16.59 -6.29
C GLY A 57 -4.10 15.62 -6.75
N SER A 58 -3.89 14.33 -6.43
CA SER A 58 -4.80 13.24 -6.79
C SER A 58 -6.18 13.40 -6.14
N LYS A 59 -7.23 13.39 -6.96
CA LYS A 59 -8.63 13.32 -6.50
C LYS A 59 -9.12 11.88 -6.39
N GLN A 60 -8.20 10.91 -6.43
CA GLN A 60 -8.55 9.51 -6.25
C GLN A 60 -8.84 9.21 -4.78
N ARG A 61 -9.63 8.16 -4.58
CA ARG A 61 -9.92 7.64 -3.25
C ARG A 61 -8.61 7.14 -2.64
N SER A 62 -8.43 7.37 -1.34
CA SER A 62 -7.28 6.87 -0.59
C SER A 62 -7.10 5.36 -0.74
N PHE A 63 -8.19 4.60 -0.84
CA PHE A 63 -8.11 3.16 -1.10
C PHE A 63 -7.41 2.83 -2.43
N ILE A 64 -7.72 3.59 -3.49
CA ILE A 64 -7.14 3.35 -4.80
C ILE A 64 -5.65 3.66 -4.75
N GLU A 65 -5.30 4.82 -4.22
CA GLU A 65 -3.92 5.32 -4.20
C GLU A 65 -3.00 4.51 -3.27
N PHE A 66 -3.48 4.14 -2.07
CA PHE A 66 -2.67 3.43 -1.08
C PHE A 66 -2.83 1.90 -1.12
N ILE A 67 -3.79 1.32 -1.84
CA ILE A 67 -3.96 -0.13 -1.84
C ILE A 67 -3.96 -0.69 -3.26
N LEU A 68 -4.85 -0.18 -4.12
CA LEU A 68 -4.97 -0.74 -5.47
C LEU A 68 -3.80 -0.40 -6.37
N GLU A 69 -3.28 0.82 -6.33
CA GLU A 69 -2.15 1.23 -7.16
C GLU A 69 -0.89 0.38 -6.91
N PRO A 70 -0.42 0.19 -5.66
CA PRO A 70 0.71 -0.70 -5.38
C PRO A 70 0.43 -2.15 -5.81
N LEU A 71 -0.81 -2.61 -5.62
CA LEU A 71 -1.21 -3.98 -5.94
C LEU A 71 -1.28 -4.20 -7.46
N TYR A 72 -1.76 -3.23 -8.24
CA TYR A 72 -1.71 -3.29 -9.69
C TYR A 72 -0.28 -3.25 -10.21
N LYS A 73 0.58 -2.37 -9.66
CA LYS A 73 2.00 -2.36 -10.01
C LYS A 73 2.65 -3.71 -9.74
N LEU A 74 2.37 -4.32 -8.59
CA LEU A 74 2.86 -5.66 -8.25
C LEU A 74 2.41 -6.72 -9.26
N TYR A 75 1.14 -6.71 -9.65
CA TYR A 75 0.63 -7.65 -10.64
C TYR A 75 1.24 -7.45 -12.03
N SER A 76 1.39 -6.20 -12.47
CA SER A 76 2.02 -5.90 -13.76
C SER A 76 3.46 -6.42 -13.82
N VAL A 77 4.23 -6.28 -12.73
CA VAL A 77 5.59 -6.81 -12.64
C VAL A 77 5.57 -8.35 -12.62
N ALA A 78 4.67 -8.96 -11.84
CA ALA A 78 4.56 -10.42 -11.74
C ALA A 78 4.15 -11.10 -13.06
N LEU A 79 3.42 -10.41 -13.93
CA LEU A 79 2.96 -10.93 -15.22
C LEU A 79 3.93 -10.69 -16.38
N GLY A 80 4.86 -9.73 -16.24
CA GLY A 80 5.67 -9.23 -17.36
C GLY A 80 7.20 -9.41 -17.26
N GLU A 81 7.75 -9.72 -16.08
CA GLU A 81 9.21 -9.69 -15.85
C GLU A 81 9.81 -11.07 -15.51
N GLU A 82 11.09 -11.26 -15.85
CA GLU A 82 11.85 -12.42 -15.39
C GLU A 82 12.00 -12.41 -13.86
N GLN A 83 12.04 -13.61 -13.26
CA GLN A 83 12.09 -13.82 -11.79
C GLN A 83 13.19 -13.00 -11.08
N ASN A 84 14.32 -12.74 -11.75
CA ASN A 84 15.43 -11.95 -11.20
C ASN A 84 15.12 -10.46 -11.06
N THR A 85 14.29 -9.88 -11.94
CA THR A 85 13.88 -8.47 -11.82
C THR A 85 12.74 -8.33 -10.82
N LEU A 86 11.83 -9.31 -10.80
CA LEU A 86 10.75 -9.38 -9.82
C LEU A 86 11.29 -9.34 -8.38
N ASP A 87 12.34 -10.10 -8.09
CA ASP A 87 12.98 -10.15 -6.76
C ASP A 87 13.57 -8.79 -6.33
N LYS A 88 14.11 -8.00 -7.26
CA LYS A 88 14.64 -6.65 -6.99
C LYS A 88 13.52 -5.65 -6.76
N ILE A 89 12.45 -5.74 -7.55
CA ILE A 89 11.29 -4.86 -7.44
C ILE A 89 10.51 -5.15 -6.16
N LEU A 90 10.31 -6.42 -5.80
CA LEU A 90 9.68 -6.85 -4.54
C LEU A 90 10.42 -6.34 -3.30
N ARG A 91 11.76 -6.23 -3.35
CA ARG A 91 12.57 -5.65 -2.26
C ARG A 91 12.46 -4.13 -2.17
N ASN A 92 12.15 -3.46 -3.27
CA ASN A 92 12.01 -2.01 -3.36
C ASN A 92 10.57 -1.53 -3.22
N LEU A 93 9.58 -2.43 -3.29
CA LEU A 93 8.20 -2.07 -3.01
C LEU A 93 8.06 -1.74 -1.51
N PRO A 94 7.38 -0.64 -1.15
CA PRO A 94 7.08 -0.30 0.24
C PRO A 94 6.10 -1.27 0.91
N THR A 95 5.70 -2.34 0.21
CA THR A 95 4.87 -3.41 0.75
C THR A 95 5.73 -4.65 1.02
N PRO A 96 6.11 -4.94 2.27
CA PRO A 96 6.53 -6.27 2.67
C PRO A 96 5.29 -7.17 2.72
N ILE A 97 4.72 -7.47 1.55
CA ILE A 97 3.95 -8.70 1.39
C ILE A 97 5.01 -9.78 1.49
N LEU A 98 5.28 -10.20 2.73
CA LEU A 98 6.14 -11.31 3.07
C LEU A 98 5.53 -12.55 2.39
N LEU A 99 5.85 -12.75 1.11
CA LEU A 99 5.83 -14.09 0.55
C LEU A 99 6.93 -14.83 1.31
N PRO A 100 6.58 -15.76 2.22
CA PRO A 100 7.60 -16.51 2.91
C PRO A 100 8.48 -17.16 1.84
N LYS A 101 9.80 -17.10 2.02
CA LYS A 101 10.83 -17.59 1.07
C LYS A 101 10.58 -19.02 0.54
N LYS A 102 9.70 -19.79 1.20
CA LYS A 102 9.24 -21.11 0.75
C LYS A 102 8.36 -21.07 -0.51
N VAL A 103 7.58 -20.02 -0.76
CA VAL A 103 6.67 -19.94 -1.92
C VAL A 103 7.45 -19.65 -3.21
N LEU A 104 8.57 -18.92 -3.11
CA LEU A 104 9.46 -18.65 -4.25
C LEU A 104 10.29 -19.87 -4.69
N ARG A 105 10.23 -20.99 -3.96
CA ARG A 105 11.01 -22.21 -4.24
C ARG A 105 10.16 -23.43 -4.62
N SER A 106 8.83 -23.35 -4.60
CA SER A 106 7.96 -24.50 -4.88
C SER A 106 7.45 -24.58 -6.31
N SER A 107 8.08 -23.87 -7.24
CA SER A 107 7.81 -23.99 -8.68
C SER A 107 9.11 -24.38 -9.37
N THR A 108 9.58 -25.58 -9.05
CA THR A 108 10.52 -26.35 -9.85
C THR A 108 10.09 -27.80 -9.78
#